data_AF-A0A6L9JS60-F1
#
_entry.id   AF-A0A6L9JS60-F1
#
_cell.length_a   1.000
_cell.length_b   1.000
_cell.length_c   1.000
_cell.angle_alpha   90.00
_cell.angle_beta   90.00
_cell.angle_gamma   90.00
#
_symmetry.space_group_name_H-M   'P 1'
#
loop_
_entity.id
_entity.type
_entity.pdbx_description
1 polymer ?
#
loop_
_entity_poly.entity_id
_entity_poly.type
_entity_poly.pdbx_seq_one_letter_code
_entity_poly.pdbx_strand_id
1 'polypeptide(L)'
;MNLIDLRKLILNSGFTLKELLRIKRNFIILHKDDPDIYDKYQSKTDCFCHYLLFIAEEVAAPLIMLTSVCLFIISGMLFSEKEYSISLMSFIYLLFFSSFSIYYSLSVSCNPVTGLKLAIFYIRFKIKNKLNR
;
A
#
# COMPACT_ATOMS: atom_id res chain seq x y z
N MET A 1 15.81 0.06 9.80
CA MET A 1 16.53 -0.34 8.56
C MET A 1 17.26 0.87 7.97
N ASN A 2 18.48 0.72 7.45
CA ASN A 2 19.24 1.83 6.86
C ASN A 2 18.66 2.29 5.52
N LEU A 3 18.95 3.53 5.14
CA LEU A 3 18.37 4.14 3.94
C LEU A 3 18.87 3.47 2.63
N ILE A 4 20.10 2.98 2.64
CA ILE A 4 20.67 2.17 1.54
C ILE A 4 19.86 0.89 1.34
N ASP A 5 19.46 0.23 2.43
CA ASP A 5 18.65 -0.98 2.37
C ASP A 5 17.22 -0.69 1.89
N LEU A 6 16.68 0.47 2.25
CA LEU A 6 15.37 0.94 1.79
C LEU A 6 15.40 1.18 0.27
N ARG A 7 16.43 1.85 -0.26
CA ARG A 7 16.61 2.05 -1.70
C ARG A 7 16.75 0.73 -2.45
N LYS A 8 17.56 -0.21 -1.93
CA LYS A 8 17.66 -1.57 -2.50
C LYS A 8 16.31 -2.28 -2.49
N LEU A 9 15.53 -2.12 -1.42
CA LEU A 9 14.20 -2.72 -1.33
C LEU A 9 13.24 -2.13 -2.38
N ILE A 10 13.24 -0.81 -2.59
CA ILE A 10 12.42 -0.15 -3.61
C ILE A 10 12.76 -0.68 -5.00
N LEU A 11 14.06 -0.79 -5.33
CA LEU A 11 14.51 -1.31 -6.62
C LEU A 11 14.11 -2.78 -6.82
N ASN A 12 14.17 -3.60 -5.76
CA ASN A 12 13.78 -5.01 -5.80
C ASN A 12 12.26 -5.25 -5.77
N SER A 13 11.46 -4.21 -5.56
CA SER A 13 9.99 -4.30 -5.54
C SER A 13 9.33 -4.17 -6.91
N GLY A 14 10.11 -4.09 -7.99
CA GLY A 14 9.58 -4.10 -9.36
C GLY A 14 8.87 -2.80 -9.75
N PHE A 15 9.22 -1.70 -9.11
CA PHE A 15 8.82 -0.37 -9.56
C PHE A 15 9.60 0.02 -10.81
N THR A 16 8.90 0.46 -11.83
CA THR A 16 9.50 1.13 -12.98
C THR A 16 9.84 2.57 -12.62
N LEU A 17 10.85 3.14 -13.29
CA LEU A 17 11.22 4.54 -13.09
C LEU A 17 10.05 5.49 -13.41
N LYS A 18 9.22 5.16 -14.41
CA LYS A 18 8.00 5.90 -14.75
C LYS A 18 6.97 5.91 -13.61
N GLU A 19 6.79 4.78 -12.91
CA GLU A 19 5.91 4.69 -11.74
C GLU A 19 6.43 5.55 -10.59
N LEU A 20 7.73 5.48 -10.28
CA LEU A 20 8.34 6.29 -9.21
C LEU A 20 8.23 7.79 -9.49
N LEU A 21 8.49 8.21 -10.74
CA LEU A 21 8.34 9.61 -11.15
C LEU A 21 6.88 10.06 -11.06
N ARG A 22 5.92 9.20 -11.42
CA ARG A 22 4.50 9.52 -11.31
C ARG A 22 4.07 9.67 -9.86
N ILE A 23 4.49 8.79 -8.96
CA ILE A 23 4.24 8.90 -7.52
C ILE A 23 4.84 10.21 -6.98
N LYS A 24 6.08 10.54 -7.36
CA LYS A 24 6.72 11.81 -6.96
C LYS A 24 5.96 13.03 -7.47
N ARG A 25 5.45 13.00 -8.70
CA ARG A 25 4.65 14.10 -9.26
C ARG A 25 3.32 14.25 -8.53
N ASN A 26 2.64 13.13 -8.25
CA ASN A 26 1.39 13.15 -7.51
C ASN A 26 1.58 13.70 -6.09
N PHE A 27 2.68 13.35 -5.41
CA PHE A 27 3.07 13.93 -4.12
C PHE A 27 3.09 15.46 -4.15
N ILE A 28 3.84 16.00 -5.11
CA ILE A 28 4.02 17.44 -5.29
C ILE A 28 2.67 18.13 -5.51
N ILE A 29 1.78 17.51 -6.30
CA ILE A 29 0.45 18.06 -6.57
C ILE A 29 -0.44 17.99 -5.33
N LEU A 30 -0.46 16.86 -4.62
CA LEU A 30 -1.34 16.62 -3.48
C LEU A 30 -1.04 17.53 -2.29
N HIS A 31 0.24 17.87 -2.10
CA HIS A 31 0.69 18.68 -0.97
C HIS A 31 1.21 20.05 -1.38
N LYS A 32 0.92 20.51 -2.59
CA LYS A 32 1.32 21.84 -3.04
C LYS A 32 0.79 22.95 -2.10
N ASP A 33 -0.38 22.73 -1.52
CA ASP A 33 -1.06 23.68 -0.66
C ASP A 33 -0.78 23.44 0.84
N ASP A 34 0.05 22.44 1.16
CA ASP A 34 0.52 22.13 2.52
C ASP A 34 2.05 22.31 2.59
N PRO A 35 2.53 23.52 2.90
CA PRO A 35 3.95 23.84 2.86
C PRO A 35 4.78 23.03 3.86
N ASP A 36 4.20 22.64 5.00
CA ASP A 36 4.90 21.86 6.03
C ASP A 36 5.22 20.44 5.54
N ILE A 37 4.29 19.81 4.83
CA ILE A 37 4.51 18.49 4.22
C ILE A 37 5.38 18.62 2.97
N TYR A 38 5.13 19.64 2.14
CA TYR A 38 5.85 19.85 0.90
C TYR A 38 7.35 20.05 1.14
N ASP A 39 7.72 21.03 1.95
CA ASP A 39 9.12 21.40 2.21
C ASP A 39 9.88 20.28 2.90
N LYS A 40 9.19 19.50 3.74
CA LYS A 40 9.75 18.34 4.41
C LYS A 40 10.23 17.30 3.40
N TYR A 41 9.46 16.99 2.36
CA TYR A 41 9.75 15.85 1.47
C TYR A 41 10.22 16.21 0.04
N GLN A 42 10.20 17.48 -0.37
CA GLN A 42 10.51 17.91 -1.75
C GLN A 42 11.99 17.71 -2.15
N SER A 43 12.94 18.02 -1.25
CA SER A 43 14.33 18.31 -1.66
C SER A 43 15.32 17.14 -1.59
N LYS A 44 15.01 16.05 -0.86
CA LYS A 44 15.96 14.96 -0.62
C LYS A 44 15.42 13.61 -1.08
N THR A 45 16.26 12.85 -1.81
CA THR A 45 15.98 11.45 -2.21
C THR A 45 15.67 10.56 -1.01
N ASP A 46 16.29 10.86 0.12
CA ASP A 46 16.02 10.22 1.41
C ASP A 46 14.58 10.45 1.85
N CYS A 47 14.07 11.66 1.66
CA CYS A 47 12.70 12.02 1.99
C CYS A 47 11.68 11.40 1.03
N PHE A 48 12.00 11.28 -0.26
CA PHE A 48 11.15 10.55 -1.19
C PHE A 48 10.98 9.08 -0.79
N CYS A 49 12.04 8.42 -0.27
CA CYS A 49 11.94 7.05 0.23
C CYS A 49 11.02 6.96 1.46
N HIS A 50 11.09 7.93 2.38
CA HIS A 50 10.20 8.01 3.54
C HIS A 50 8.75 8.30 3.15
N TYR A 51 8.54 9.18 2.18
CA TYR A 51 7.22 9.45 1.63
C TYR A 51 6.62 8.21 0.96
N LEU A 52 7.41 7.51 0.14
CA LEU A 52 6.96 6.29 -0.52
C LEU A 52 6.56 5.22 0.51
N LEU A 53 7.28 5.17 1.64
CA LEU A 53 6.93 4.29 2.76
C LEU A 53 5.65 4.72 3.46
N PHE A 54 5.46 6.02 3.71
CA PHE A 54 4.24 6.58 4.28
C PHE A 54 3.01 6.26 3.43
N ILE A 55 3.09 6.49 2.12
CA ILE A 55 2.01 6.11 1.21
C ILE A 55 1.80 4.59 1.17
N ALA A 56 2.89 3.82 1.17
CA ALA A 56 2.78 2.38 1.16
C ALA A 56 2.09 1.86 2.42
N GLU A 57 2.27 2.52 3.57
CA GLU A 57 1.55 2.25 4.81
C GLU A 57 0.05 2.57 4.71
N GLU A 58 -0.29 3.78 4.26
CA GLU A 58 -1.68 4.21 4.04
C GLU A 58 -2.44 3.27 3.09
N VAL A 59 -1.76 2.71 2.10
CA VAL A 59 -2.34 1.71 1.18
C VAL A 59 -2.45 0.34 1.82
N ALA A 60 -1.36 -0.11 2.43
CA ALA A 60 -1.25 -1.50 2.85
C ALA A 60 -2.05 -1.78 4.11
N ALA A 61 -2.10 -0.85 5.07
CA ALA A 61 -2.72 -1.11 6.37
C ALA A 61 -4.23 -1.44 6.27
N PRO A 62 -5.05 -0.66 5.54
CA PRO A 62 -6.46 -0.98 5.35
C PRO A 62 -6.66 -2.30 4.60
N LEU A 63 -5.86 -2.56 3.56
CA LEU A 63 -5.91 -3.80 2.80
C LEU A 63 -5.56 -5.02 3.67
N ILE A 64 -4.46 -4.97 4.41
CA ILE A 64 -4.03 -6.05 5.29
C ILE A 64 -5.10 -6.33 6.34
N MET A 65 -5.66 -5.27 6.95
CA MET A 65 -6.72 -5.41 7.96
C MET A 65 -7.97 -6.07 7.35
N LEU A 66 -8.46 -5.56 6.23
CA LEU A 66 -9.62 -6.11 5.51
C LEU A 66 -9.40 -7.58 5.14
N THR A 67 -8.27 -7.89 4.51
CA THR A 67 -7.93 -9.26 4.12
C THR A 67 -7.86 -10.17 5.35
N SER A 68 -7.26 -9.73 6.46
CA SER A 68 -7.19 -10.54 7.69
C SER A 68 -8.56 -10.85 8.28
N VAL A 69 -9.46 -9.85 8.33
CA VAL A 69 -10.82 -10.02 8.84
C VAL A 69 -11.63 -10.96 7.95
N CYS A 70 -11.57 -10.76 6.63
CA CYS A 70 -12.28 -11.63 5.69
C CYS A 70 -11.78 -13.07 5.74
N LEU A 71 -10.45 -13.29 5.82
CA LEU A 71 -9.88 -14.63 5.96
C LEU A 71 -10.29 -15.29 7.28
N PHE A 72 -10.32 -14.55 8.39
CA PHE A 72 -10.78 -15.07 9.67
C PHE A 72 -12.24 -15.53 9.61
N ILE A 73 -13.11 -14.72 9.01
CA ILE A 73 -14.53 -15.04 8.85
C ILE A 73 -14.71 -16.26 7.93
N ILE A 74 -14.03 -16.29 6.77
CA ILE A 74 -14.07 -17.42 5.84
C ILE A 74 -13.60 -18.71 6.51
N SER A 75 -12.52 -18.64 7.30
CA SER A 75 -12.05 -19.78 8.09
C SER A 75 -13.12 -20.28 9.06
N GLY A 76 -13.79 -19.39 9.81
CA GLY A 76 -14.87 -19.78 10.71
C GLY A 76 -16.08 -20.40 9.98
N MET A 77 -16.38 -19.92 8.77
CA MET A 77 -17.45 -20.45 7.93
C MET A 77 -17.13 -21.84 7.37
N LEU A 78 -15.86 -22.11 7.01
CA LEU A 78 -15.38 -23.43 6.60
C LEU A 78 -15.58 -24.48 7.70
N PHE A 79 -15.29 -24.13 8.96
CA PHE A 79 -15.51 -25.03 10.10
C PHE A 79 -16.98 -25.23 10.49
N SER A 80 -17.87 -24.35 10.00
CA SER A 80 -19.31 -24.41 10.31
C SER A 80 -20.15 -25.04 9.20
N GLU A 81 -19.52 -25.59 8.15
CA GLU A 81 -20.18 -26.20 6.97
C GLU A 81 -21.18 -25.26 6.25
N LYS A 82 -21.01 -23.93 6.37
CA LYS A 82 -21.88 -22.93 5.74
C LYS A 82 -21.34 -22.50 4.38
N GLU A 83 -21.24 -23.43 3.43
CA GLU A 83 -20.57 -23.19 2.13
C GLU A 83 -21.11 -21.96 1.36
N TYR A 84 -22.42 -21.73 1.35
CA TYR A 84 -23.02 -20.56 0.70
C TYR A 84 -22.51 -19.23 1.27
N SER A 85 -22.21 -19.19 2.58
CA SER A 85 -21.71 -17.99 3.25
C SER A 85 -20.27 -17.64 2.87
N ILE A 86 -19.47 -18.62 2.43
CA ILE A 86 -18.10 -18.41 1.94
C ILE A 86 -18.10 -17.63 0.63
N SER A 87 -18.99 -18.02 -0.31
CA SER A 87 -19.16 -17.32 -1.58
C SER A 87 -19.62 -15.87 -1.35
N LEU A 88 -20.56 -15.67 -0.43
CA LEU A 88 -21.06 -14.35 -0.06
C LEU A 88 -19.96 -13.46 0.57
N MET A 89 -19.13 -14.01 1.46
CA MET A 89 -18.01 -13.25 2.03
C MET A 89 -16.91 -12.94 1.02
N SER A 90 -16.65 -13.85 0.10
CA SER A 90 -15.72 -13.60 -1.01
C SER A 90 -16.23 -12.47 -1.91
N PHE A 91 -17.54 -12.43 -2.17
CA PHE A 91 -18.17 -11.34 -2.92
C PHE A 91 -18.09 -9.99 -2.18
N ILE A 92 -18.37 -9.96 -0.87
CA ILE A 92 -18.21 -8.75 -0.04
C ILE A 92 -16.77 -8.26 -0.08
N TYR A 93 -15.79 -9.16 0.07
CA TYR A 93 -14.38 -8.81 -0.02
C TYR A 93 -14.03 -8.17 -1.36
N LEU A 94 -14.51 -8.74 -2.47
CA LEU A 94 -14.29 -8.18 -3.81
C LEU A 94 -14.91 -6.78 -3.96
N LEU A 95 -16.11 -6.55 -3.40
CA LEU A 95 -16.73 -5.23 -3.40
C LEU A 95 -15.86 -4.20 -2.66
N PHE A 96 -15.46 -4.49 -1.42
CA PHE A 96 -14.60 -3.59 -0.65
C PHE A 96 -13.25 -3.34 -1.35
N PHE A 97 -12.62 -4.39 -1.89
CA PHE A 97 -11.37 -4.27 -2.62
C PHE A 97 -11.52 -3.38 -3.86
N SER A 98 -12.63 -3.51 -4.59
CA SER A 98 -12.93 -2.67 -5.76
C SER A 98 -13.18 -1.21 -5.37
N SER A 99 -13.98 -0.95 -4.32
CA SER A 99 -14.23 0.39 -3.81
C SER A 99 -12.95 1.06 -3.32
N PHE A 100 -12.10 0.32 -2.60
CA PHE A 100 -10.79 0.80 -2.15
C PHE A 100 -9.89 1.14 -3.33
N SER A 101 -9.86 0.28 -4.35
CA SER A 101 -9.07 0.51 -5.57
C SER A 101 -9.53 1.76 -6.33
N ILE A 102 -10.84 1.99 -6.41
CA ILE A 102 -11.43 3.17 -7.06
C ILE A 102 -11.12 4.43 -6.24
N TYR A 103 -11.36 4.41 -4.93
CA TYR A 103 -11.05 5.51 -4.02
C TYR A 103 -9.58 5.90 -4.14
N TYR A 104 -8.67 4.93 -4.07
CA TYR A 104 -7.25 5.18 -4.13
C TYR A 104 -6.80 5.72 -5.50
N SER A 105 -7.40 5.22 -6.58
CA SER A 105 -7.15 5.74 -7.93
C SER A 105 -7.60 7.18 -8.10
N LEU A 106 -8.66 7.62 -7.42
CA LEU A 106 -9.18 8.98 -7.46
C LEU A 106 -8.44 9.92 -6.52
N SER A 107 -8.30 9.55 -5.24
CA SER A 107 -7.75 10.40 -4.19
C SER A 107 -6.23 10.53 -4.25
N VAL A 108 -5.51 9.45 -4.59
CA VAL A 108 -4.03 9.45 -4.60
C VAL A 108 -3.48 9.44 -6.05
N SER A 109 -4.39 9.49 -7.04
CA SER A 109 -4.06 9.50 -8.47
C SER A 109 -3.13 8.34 -8.89
N CYS A 110 -3.18 7.25 -8.12
CA CYS A 110 -2.26 6.14 -8.21
C CYS A 110 -3.02 4.91 -8.72
N ASN A 111 -2.53 4.32 -9.81
CA ASN A 111 -3.20 3.19 -10.42
C ASN A 111 -3.29 2.01 -9.41
N PRO A 112 -4.37 1.20 -9.42
CA PRO A 112 -4.53 0.06 -8.51
C PRO A 112 -3.34 -0.91 -8.54
N VAL A 113 -2.72 -1.12 -9.71
CA VAL A 113 -1.52 -1.93 -9.89
C VAL A 113 -0.33 -1.37 -9.09
N THR A 114 -0.14 -0.04 -9.14
CA THR A 114 0.91 0.64 -8.38
C THR A 114 0.61 0.58 -6.87
N GLY A 115 -0.67 0.67 -6.48
CA GLY A 115 -1.13 0.46 -5.11
C GLY A 115 -0.80 -0.94 -4.59
N LEU A 116 -1.04 -2.00 -5.38
CA LEU A 116 -0.65 -3.37 -5.03
C LEU A 116 0.87 -3.51 -4.88
N LYS A 117 1.67 -2.91 -5.77
CA LYS A 117 3.13 -2.89 -5.64
C LYS A 117 3.59 -2.17 -4.37
N LEU A 118 2.95 -1.06 -4.02
CA LEU A 118 3.18 -0.34 -2.76
C LEU A 118 2.83 -1.21 -1.54
N ALA A 119 1.70 -1.93 -1.57
CA ALA A 119 1.33 -2.84 -0.50
C ALA A 119 2.35 -3.98 -0.33
N ILE A 120 2.80 -4.60 -1.42
CA ILE A 120 3.85 -5.63 -1.40
C ILE A 120 5.16 -5.05 -0.86
N PHE A 121 5.54 -3.85 -1.29
CA PHE A 121 6.72 -3.14 -0.79
C PHE A 121 6.63 -2.91 0.73
N TYR A 122 5.50 -2.44 1.25
CA TYR A 122 5.28 -2.23 2.68
C TYR A 122 5.38 -3.53 3.47
N ILE A 123 4.75 -4.62 2.99
CA ILE A 123 4.82 -5.94 3.64
C ILE A 123 6.27 -6.42 3.70
N ARG A 124 7.01 -6.35 2.58
CA ARG A 124 8.43 -6.72 2.53
C ARG A 124 9.28 -5.86 3.47
N PHE A 125 9.01 -4.55 3.51
CA PHE A 125 9.67 -3.64 4.44
C PHE A 125 9.43 -4.06 5.89
N LYS A 126 8.17 -4.31 6.27
CA LYS A 126 7.78 -4.69 7.64
C LYS A 126 8.40 -6.02 8.06
N ILE A 127 8.41 -7.02 7.18
CA ILE A 127 9.08 -8.31 7.43
C ILE A 127 10.58 -8.10 7.65
N LYS A 128 11.26 -7.41 6.73
CA LYS A 128 12.71 -7.20 6.82
C LYS A 128 13.10 -6.38 8.04
N ASN A 129 12.32 -5.36 8.38
CA ASN A 129 12.56 -4.54 9.56
C ASN A 129 12.31 -5.31 10.88
N LYS A 130 11.42 -6.30 10.89
CA LYS A 130 11.20 -7.19 12.04
C LYS A 130 12.31 -8.25 12.18
N LEU A 131 12.87 -8.74 11.08
CA LEU A 131 13.98 -9.70 11.07
C LEU A 131 15.34 -9.09 11.40
N ASN A 132 15.53 -7.79 11.10
CA ASN A 132 16.75 -7.05 11.43
C ASN A 132 16.72 -6.43 12.84
N ARG A 133 15.74 -6.78 13.67
CA ARG A 133 15.57 -6.30 15.03
C ARG A 133 15.85 -7.44 16.00
#